data_AF-A0A016TH32-F1
#
_entry.id   AF-A0A016TH32-F1
#
_cell.length_a   1.000
_cell.length_b   1.000
_cell.length_c   1.000
_cell.angle_alpha   90.00
_cell.angle_beta   90.00
_cell.angle_gamma   90.00
#
_symmetry.space_group_name_H-M   'P 1'
#
loop_
_entity.id
_entity.type
_entity.pdbx_description
1 polymer ?
#
loop_
_entity_poly.entity_id
_entity_poly.type
_entity_poly.pdbx_seq_one_letter_code
_entity_poly.pdbx_strand_id
1 'polypeptide(L)'
;MASVISGFFRRTGRSFVEYWQRIGNDYRTVAKETVEGCVEKPFKAGLYFAGLGGLIYAYRTNPSEESMMNDLRERRQVMTLLPPPIHNKESDDELAERSVLLCQNRLHYYNLWFFSLLVRSPYDSSATLIGAFAPPVTPIFQLERRQSVVDGVFVLSAVRVQTGGRGGRPQCTNQSCLCTPLFPSR
;
A
#
# COMPACT_ATOMS: atom_id res chain seq x y z
N MET A 1 -47.92 20.10 37.27
CA MET A 1 -46.87 19.11 36.91
C MET A 1 -45.92 19.60 35.80
N ALA A 2 -46.33 20.48 34.88
CA ALA A 2 -45.46 20.98 33.80
C ALA A 2 -44.23 21.80 34.26
N SER A 3 -44.33 22.54 35.37
CA SER A 3 -43.22 23.38 35.89
C SER A 3 -42.03 22.56 36.41
N VAL A 4 -42.29 21.40 37.03
CA VAL A 4 -41.25 20.52 37.59
C VAL A 4 -40.44 19.86 36.46
N ILE A 5 -41.11 19.48 35.36
CA ILE A 5 -40.49 18.90 34.17
C ILE A 5 -39.56 19.93 33.50
N SER A 6 -40.00 21.19 33.37
CA SER A 6 -39.18 22.26 32.80
C SER A 6 -37.90 22.56 33.60
N GLY A 7 -37.97 22.48 34.93
CA GLY A 7 -36.82 22.69 35.81
C GLY A 7 -35.78 21.57 35.74
N PHE A 8 -36.23 20.32 35.56
CA PHE A 8 -35.35 19.17 35.38
C PHE A 8 -34.61 19.26 34.04
N PHE A 9 -35.30 19.53 32.93
CA PHE A 9 -34.67 19.74 31.62
C PHE A 9 -33.67 20.91 31.61
N ARG A 10 -33.97 22.01 32.31
CA ARG A 10 -33.07 23.17 32.40
C ARG A 10 -31.81 22.88 33.23
N ARG A 11 -31.91 22.01 34.24
CA ARG A 11 -30.78 21.60 35.09
C ARG A 11 -29.91 20.56 34.40
N THR A 12 -30.51 19.57 33.76
CA THR A 12 -29.81 18.52 33.00
C THR A 12 -29.13 19.10 31.76
N GLY A 13 -29.78 20.05 31.06
CA GLY A 13 -29.19 20.74 29.91
C GLY A 13 -27.98 21.60 30.27
N ARG A 14 -28.00 22.33 31.41
CA ARG A 14 -26.82 23.06 31.91
C ARG A 14 -25.66 22.13 32.25
N SER A 15 -25.94 21.03 32.94
CA SER A 15 -24.92 20.04 33.29
C SER A 15 -24.28 19.39 32.05
N PHE A 16 -25.06 19.15 31.00
CA PHE A 16 -24.54 18.67 29.72
C PHE A 16 -23.62 19.70 29.04
N VAL A 17 -24.03 20.96 29.00
CA VAL A 17 -23.19 22.05 28.44
C VAL A 17 -21.89 22.21 29.22
N GLU A 18 -21.95 22.19 30.55
CA GLU A 18 -20.77 22.26 31.42
C GLU A 18 -19.83 21.07 31.21
N TYR A 19 -20.38 19.86 31.02
CA TYR A 19 -19.61 18.66 30.70
C TYR A 19 -18.89 18.78 29.35
N TRP A 20 -19.59 19.21 28.30
CA TRP A 20 -18.97 19.44 26.98
C TRP A 20 -17.96 20.58 26.99
N GLN A 21 -18.20 21.64 27.77
CA GLN A 21 -17.22 22.71 27.98
C GLN A 21 -15.95 22.18 28.67
N ARG A 22 -16.10 21.33 29.69
CA ARG A 22 -14.98 20.70 30.37
C ARG A 22 -14.18 19.80 29.43
N ILE A 23 -14.86 18.94 28.68
CA ILE A 23 -14.22 18.08 27.66
C ILE A 23 -13.51 18.93 26.61
N GLY A 24 -14.17 19.97 26.10
CA GLY A 24 -13.58 20.87 25.12
C GLY A 24 -12.31 21.57 25.65
N ASN A 25 -12.33 22.00 26.90
CA ASN A 25 -11.16 22.59 27.56
C ASN A 25 -10.03 21.57 27.77
N ASP A 26 -10.34 20.32 28.14
CA ASP A 26 -9.34 19.26 28.29
C ASP A 26 -8.63 18.97 26.96
N TYR A 27 -9.39 18.75 25.87
CA TYR A 27 -8.80 18.53 24.55
C TYR A 27 -8.05 19.76 24.01
N ARG A 28 -8.53 20.97 24.29
CA ARG A 28 -7.82 22.20 23.92
C ARG A 28 -6.47 22.30 24.63
N THR A 29 -6.39 21.87 25.88
CA THR A 29 -5.15 21.89 26.67
C THR A 29 -4.17 20.87 26.12
N VAL A 30 -4.61 19.63 25.87
CA VAL A 30 -3.81 18.59 25.21
C VAL A 30 -3.30 19.06 23.84
N ALA A 31 -4.14 19.74 23.05
CA ALA A 31 -3.73 20.25 21.75
C ALA A 31 -2.63 21.32 21.86
N LYS A 32 -2.73 22.24 22.82
CA LYS A 32 -1.68 23.25 23.09
C LYS A 32 -0.38 22.60 23.53
N GLU A 33 -0.43 21.69 24.49
CA GLU A 33 0.75 20.96 24.98
C GLU A 33 1.40 20.13 23.87
N THR A 34 0.60 19.55 22.97
CA THR A 34 1.11 18.81 21.81
C THR A 34 1.85 19.73 20.84
N VAL A 35 1.32 20.93 20.57
CA VAL A 35 1.97 21.93 19.72
C VAL A 35 3.27 22.42 20.36
N GLU A 36 3.25 22.74 21.66
CA GLU A 36 4.45 23.13 22.40
C GLU A 36 5.50 22.01 22.37
N GLY A 37 5.11 20.74 22.59
CA GLY A 37 6.00 19.59 22.48
C GLY A 37 6.58 19.37 21.08
N CYS A 38 5.84 19.74 20.02
CA CYS A 38 6.36 19.73 18.65
C CYS A 38 7.40 20.82 18.41
N VAL A 39 7.22 22.00 19.01
CA VAL A 39 8.18 23.11 18.94
C VAL A 39 9.45 22.82 19.74
N GLU A 40 9.32 22.19 20.91
CA GLU A 40 10.46 21.81 21.74
C GLU A 40 11.36 20.76 21.08
N LYS A 41 10.77 19.78 20.38
CA LYS A 41 11.51 18.65 19.77
C LYS A 41 11.07 18.42 18.31
N PRO A 42 11.42 19.34 17.39
CA PRO A 42 10.93 19.31 16.01
C PRO A 42 11.38 18.07 15.24
N PHE A 43 12.57 17.53 15.54
CA PHE A 43 13.07 16.32 14.88
C PHE A 43 12.23 15.08 15.22
N LYS A 44 11.88 14.90 16.49
CA LYS A 44 11.03 13.77 16.92
C LYS A 44 9.61 13.90 16.37
N ALA A 45 9.03 15.11 16.45
CA ALA A 45 7.74 15.41 15.86
C ALA A 45 7.73 15.13 14.34
N GLY A 46 8.75 15.60 13.63
CA GLY A 46 8.92 15.35 12.20
C GLY A 46 8.96 13.86 11.85
N LEU A 47 9.65 13.04 12.65
CA LEU A 47 9.66 11.58 12.45
C LEU A 47 8.26 10.97 12.61
N TYR A 48 7.49 11.39 13.63
CA TYR A 48 6.12 10.91 13.83
C TYR A 48 5.18 11.35 12.69
N PHE A 49 5.25 12.61 12.27
CA PHE A 49 4.45 13.11 11.14
C PHE A 49 4.85 12.48 9.82
N ALA A 50 6.14 12.20 9.59
CA ALA A 50 6.61 11.48 8.42
C ALA A 50 6.08 10.04 8.41
N GLY A 51 6.09 9.34 9.55
CA GLY A 51 5.50 8.01 9.67
C GLY A 51 3.99 8.00 9.41
N LEU A 52 3.25 8.94 10.02
CA LEU A 52 1.82 9.08 9.81
C LEU A 52 1.49 9.44 8.35
N GLY A 53 2.21 10.41 7.78
CA GLY A 53 2.07 10.81 6.39
C GLY A 53 2.39 9.68 5.42
N GLY A 54 3.44 8.90 5.70
CA GLY A 54 3.80 7.72 4.93
C GLY A 54 2.72 6.64 4.97
N LEU A 55 2.11 6.39 6.14
CA LEU A 55 0.99 5.46 6.27
C LEU A 55 -0.26 5.94 5.50
N ILE A 56 -0.60 7.23 5.62
CA ILE A 56 -1.72 7.83 4.88
C ILE A 56 -1.48 7.75 3.37
N TYR A 57 -0.25 8.04 2.93
CA TYR A 57 0.15 7.93 1.54
C TYR A 57 0.03 6.49 1.05
N ALA A 58 0.60 5.53 1.79
CA ALA A 58 0.54 4.10 1.47
C ALA A 58 -0.91 3.60 1.38
N TYR A 59 -1.77 4.01 2.32
CA TYR A 59 -3.20 3.70 2.29
C TYR A 59 -3.90 4.25 1.03
N ARG A 60 -3.54 5.47 0.59
CA ARG A 60 -4.10 6.10 -0.60
C ARG A 60 -3.58 5.50 -1.91
N THR A 61 -2.33 5.05 -1.94
CA THR A 61 -1.70 4.46 -3.13
C THR A 61 -1.84 2.94 -3.21
N ASN A 62 -2.54 2.32 -2.27
CA ASN A 62 -2.77 0.87 -2.26
C ASN A 62 -3.75 0.51 -3.39
N PRO A 63 -3.33 -0.28 -4.41
CA PRO A 63 -4.21 -0.65 -5.52
C PRO A 63 -5.38 -1.54 -5.02
N SER A 64 -6.49 -1.56 -5.76
CA SER A 64 -7.53 -2.58 -5.58
C SER A 64 -7.18 -3.81 -6.42
N GLU A 65 -7.78 -4.96 -6.11
CA GLU A 65 -7.60 -6.19 -6.91
C GLU A 65 -7.96 -5.97 -8.39
N GLU A 66 -9.09 -5.30 -8.65
CA GLU A 66 -9.53 -4.98 -10.00
C GLU A 66 -8.54 -4.06 -10.73
N SER A 67 -8.02 -3.05 -10.04
CA SER A 67 -7.03 -2.12 -10.58
C SER A 67 -5.74 -2.84 -10.96
N MET A 68 -5.24 -3.74 -10.09
CA MET A 68 -4.10 -4.59 -10.37
C MET A 68 -4.35 -5.50 -11.58
N MET A 69 -5.53 -6.12 -11.67
CA MET A 69 -5.87 -7.01 -12.79
C MET A 69 -5.97 -6.25 -14.11
N ASN A 70 -6.48 -5.01 -14.10
CA ASN A 70 -6.52 -4.15 -15.28
C ASN A 70 -5.11 -3.74 -15.71
N ASP A 71 -4.25 -3.34 -14.77
CA ASP A 71 -2.85 -2.98 -15.07
C ASP A 71 -2.07 -4.17 -15.68
N LEU A 72 -2.26 -5.40 -15.18
CA LEU A 72 -1.68 -6.60 -15.80
C LEU A 72 -2.18 -6.85 -17.23
N ARG A 73 -3.46 -6.58 -17.51
CA ARG A 73 -4.05 -6.72 -18.86
C ARG A 73 -3.51 -5.64 -19.80
N GLU A 74 -3.47 -4.40 -19.34
CA GLU A 74 -2.94 -3.25 -20.09
C GLU A 74 -1.48 -3.47 -20.48
N ARG A 75 -0.64 -3.91 -19.53
CA ARG A 75 0.78 -4.23 -19.83
C ARG A 75 0.93 -5.32 -20.87
N ARG A 76 0.11 -6.38 -20.80
CA ARG A 76 0.12 -7.45 -21.82
C ARG A 76 -0.33 -6.94 -23.18
N GLN A 77 -1.36 -6.09 -23.22
CA GLN A 77 -1.83 -5.46 -24.45
C GLN A 77 -0.74 -4.61 -25.06
N VAL A 78 -0.04 -3.79 -24.27
CA VAL A 78 1.10 -2.99 -24.73
C VAL A 78 2.19 -3.88 -25.30
N MET A 79 2.60 -4.94 -24.61
CA MET A 79 3.61 -5.88 -25.14
C MET A 79 3.14 -6.59 -26.42
N THR A 80 1.85 -6.80 -26.60
CA THR A 80 1.32 -7.41 -27.85
C THR A 80 1.40 -6.45 -29.04
N LEU A 81 1.33 -5.14 -28.79
CA LEU A 81 1.41 -4.11 -29.83
C LEU A 81 2.84 -3.81 -30.28
N LEU A 82 3.83 -4.12 -29.44
CA LEU A 82 5.24 -3.91 -29.75
C LEU A 82 5.78 -5.08 -30.58
N PRO A 83 6.72 -4.81 -31.51
CA PRO A 83 7.38 -5.90 -32.25
C PRO A 83 8.37 -6.66 -31.35
N PRO A 84 8.48 -7.99 -31.46
CA PRO A 84 9.32 -8.81 -30.58
C PRO A 84 10.80 -8.38 -30.42
N PRO A 85 11.48 -7.80 -31.44
CA PRO A 85 12.88 -7.38 -31.30
C PRO A 85 13.12 -6.27 -30.27
N ILE A 86 12.11 -5.48 -29.90
CA ILE A 86 12.25 -4.37 -28.94
C ILE A 86 11.77 -4.74 -27.53
N HIS A 87 11.32 -5.99 -27.33
CA HIS A 87 10.83 -6.43 -26.04
C HIS A 87 11.97 -6.67 -25.05
N ASN A 88 11.72 -6.32 -23.80
CA ASN A 88 12.56 -6.78 -22.71
C ASN A 88 12.15 -8.21 -22.32
N LYS A 89 13.05 -9.17 -22.54
CA LYS A 89 12.80 -10.59 -22.28
C LYS A 89 12.41 -10.87 -20.83
N GLU A 90 13.06 -10.22 -19.87
CA GLU A 90 12.74 -10.38 -18.44
C GLU A 90 11.30 -9.95 -18.12
N SER A 91 10.85 -8.83 -18.70
CA SER A 91 9.48 -8.35 -18.50
C SER A 91 8.45 -9.25 -19.20
N ASP A 92 8.78 -9.78 -20.37
CA ASP A 92 7.92 -10.73 -21.09
C ASP A 92 7.76 -12.04 -20.33
N ASP A 93 8.86 -12.59 -19.81
CA ASP A 93 8.87 -13.83 -19.03
C ASP A 93 8.04 -13.66 -17.75
N GLU A 94 8.21 -12.55 -17.02
CA GLU A 94 7.42 -12.22 -15.82
C GLU A 94 5.91 -12.07 -16.12
N LEU A 95 5.56 -11.36 -17.20
CA LEU A 95 4.16 -11.20 -17.62
C LEU A 95 3.55 -12.52 -18.06
N ALA A 96 4.32 -13.37 -18.75
CA ALA A 96 3.92 -14.71 -19.14
C ALA A 96 3.72 -15.61 -17.91
N GLU A 97 4.64 -15.63 -16.96
CA GLU A 97 4.50 -16.40 -15.72
C GLU A 97 3.26 -15.99 -14.93
N ARG A 98 3.06 -14.69 -14.72
CA ARG A 98 1.88 -14.16 -14.01
C ARG A 98 0.58 -14.50 -14.74
N SER A 99 0.58 -14.48 -16.07
CA SER A 99 -0.56 -14.89 -16.88
C SER A 99 -0.97 -16.34 -16.62
N VAL A 100 0.02 -17.24 -16.56
CA VAL A 100 -0.19 -18.66 -16.33
C VAL A 100 -0.70 -18.90 -14.91
N LEU A 101 -0.13 -18.22 -13.91
CA LEU A 101 -0.56 -18.34 -12.51
C LEU A 101 -1.99 -17.83 -12.29
N LEU A 102 -2.40 -16.77 -12.99
CA LEU A 102 -3.78 -16.28 -12.99
C LEU A 102 -4.74 -17.30 -13.62
N CYS A 103 -4.39 -17.87 -14.79
CA CYS A 103 -5.20 -18.89 -15.44
C CYS A 103 -5.34 -20.16 -14.59
N GLN A 104 -4.33 -20.49 -13.79
CA GLN A 104 -4.33 -21.62 -12.86
C GLN A 104 -5.01 -21.31 -11.52
N ASN A 105 -5.52 -20.08 -11.32
CA ASN A 105 -6.09 -19.63 -10.05
C ASN A 105 -5.17 -19.86 -8.83
N ARG A 106 -3.86 -19.71 -9.06
CA ARG A 106 -2.79 -19.89 -8.07
C ARG A 106 -2.17 -18.58 -7.58
N LEU A 107 -2.70 -17.46 -8.05
CA LEU A 107 -2.22 -16.13 -7.74
C LEU A 107 -3.24 -15.46 -6.83
N HIS A 108 -2.88 -15.26 -5.56
CA HIS A 108 -3.79 -14.69 -4.56
C HIS A 108 -3.42 -13.26 -4.22
N TYR A 109 -4.44 -12.41 -4.22
CA TYR A 109 -4.34 -11.02 -3.83
C TYR A 109 -4.75 -10.86 -2.36
N TYR A 110 -3.89 -10.22 -1.57
CA TYR A 110 -4.17 -9.87 -0.18
C TYR A 110 -4.07 -8.37 0.02
N ASN A 111 -5.14 -7.74 0.49
CA ASN A 111 -5.14 -6.34 0.85
C ASN A 111 -4.86 -6.17 2.36
N LEU A 112 -3.69 -5.64 2.71
CA LEU A 112 -3.26 -5.35 4.06
C LEU A 112 -3.29 -3.84 4.32
N TRP A 113 -4.47 -3.22 4.23
CA TRP A 113 -4.78 -1.80 4.55
C TRP A 113 -3.84 -0.75 3.92
N PHE A 114 -2.59 -0.69 4.37
CA PHE A 114 -1.51 0.17 3.87
C PHE A 114 -0.73 -0.41 2.68
N PHE A 115 -0.79 -1.72 2.42
CA PHE A 115 -0.11 -2.32 1.27
C PHE A 115 -0.87 -3.56 0.75
N SER A 116 -0.62 -3.91 -0.50
CA SER A 116 -1.15 -5.12 -1.13
C SER A 116 -0.05 -6.14 -1.38
N LEU A 117 -0.35 -7.41 -1.15
CA LEU A 117 0.54 -8.52 -1.47
C LEU A 117 -0.06 -9.40 -2.54
N LEU A 118 0.77 -9.78 -3.48
CA LEU A 118 0.46 -10.75 -4.52
C LEU A 118 1.30 -12.01 -4.27
N VAL A 119 0.62 -13.08 -3.87
CA VAL A 119 1.25 -14.31 -3.39
C VAL A 119 0.98 -15.46 -4.35
N ARG A 120 2.03 -16.20 -4.69
CA ARG A 120 1.94 -17.42 -5.48
C ARG A 120 1.68 -18.63 -4.58
N SER A 121 0.63 -19.38 -4.88
CA SER A 121 0.31 -20.66 -4.24
C SER A 121 0.91 -21.85 -5.01
N PRO A 122 1.44 -22.88 -4.30
CA PRO A 122 1.88 -24.12 -4.94
C PRO A 122 0.75 -24.93 -5.57
N TYR A 123 -0.49 -24.81 -5.07
CA TYR A 123 -1.65 -25.58 -5.54
C TYR A 123 -2.82 -24.67 -5.91
N ASP A 124 -3.66 -25.12 -6.85
CA ASP A 124 -4.92 -24.45 -7.14
C ASP A 124 -5.84 -24.55 -5.91
N SER A 125 -6.47 -23.43 -5.56
CA SER A 125 -7.48 -23.31 -4.51
C SER A 125 -8.56 -24.40 -4.58
N SER A 126 -8.95 -24.82 -5.79
CA SER A 126 -9.98 -25.84 -6.03
C SER A 126 -9.47 -27.28 -5.87
N ALA A 127 -8.16 -27.50 -5.95
CA ALA A 127 -7.53 -28.83 -5.93
C ALA A 127 -7.18 -29.34 -4.53
N THR A 128 -7.43 -28.54 -3.49
CA THR A 128 -7.09 -28.84 -2.08
C THR A 128 -7.76 -30.12 -1.56
N LEU A 129 -8.81 -30.63 -2.21
CA LEU A 129 -9.58 -31.79 -1.74
C LEU A 129 -8.95 -33.15 -2.02
N ILE A 130 -7.96 -33.28 -2.91
CA ILE A 130 -7.38 -34.60 -3.25
C ILE A 130 -6.02 -34.84 -2.56
N GLY A 131 -5.29 -33.78 -2.18
CA GLY A 131 -4.00 -33.89 -1.49
C GLY A 131 -4.08 -33.94 0.05
N ALA A 132 -5.23 -33.60 0.64
CA ALA A 132 -5.38 -33.44 2.10
C ALA A 132 -5.73 -34.73 2.86
N PHE A 133 -5.85 -35.88 2.17
CA PHE A 133 -6.09 -37.19 2.81
C PHE A 133 -4.79 -38.00 3.00
N ALA A 134 -3.70 -37.33 3.36
CA ALA A 134 -2.51 -37.96 3.90
C ALA A 134 -2.42 -37.60 5.41
N PRO A 135 -2.04 -38.55 6.30
CA PRO A 135 -2.09 -38.35 7.75
C PRO A 135 -1.22 -37.17 8.20
N PRO A 136 -1.52 -36.57 9.37
CA PRO A 136 -0.99 -35.28 9.77
C PRO A 136 0.50 -35.40 10.07
N VAL A 137 1.34 -35.04 9.10
CA VAL A 137 2.72 -34.67 9.40
C VAL A 137 2.64 -33.30 10.05
N THR A 138 2.94 -33.26 11.33
CA THR A 138 3.09 -32.05 12.14
C THR A 138 3.85 -30.99 11.35
N PRO A 139 3.32 -29.76 11.17
CA PRO A 139 4.11 -28.68 10.64
C PRO A 139 5.09 -28.24 11.75
N ILE A 140 6.21 -28.95 11.84
CA ILE A 140 7.42 -28.41 12.43
C ILE A 140 7.69 -27.12 11.66
N PHE A 141 7.87 -26.02 12.38
CA PHE A 141 8.29 -24.72 11.86
C PHE A 141 9.63 -24.84 11.10
N GLN A 142 9.61 -25.40 9.90
CA GLN A 142 10.68 -25.28 8.93
C GLN A 142 10.39 -24.05 8.10
N LEU A 143 11.16 -23.01 8.40
CA LEU A 143 11.39 -21.82 7.60
C LEU A 143 12.04 -22.20 6.25
N GLU A 144 11.40 -23.05 5.43
CA GLU A 144 11.72 -23.18 4.01
C GLU A 144 11.10 -21.97 3.31
N ARG A 145 11.70 -20.81 3.56
CA ARG A 145 11.30 -19.51 3.01
C ARG A 145 11.62 -19.48 1.51
N ARG A 146 10.75 -20.08 0.71
CA ARG A 146 10.66 -19.83 -0.74
C ARG A 146 9.24 -19.49 -1.16
N GLN A 147 8.49 -18.78 -0.30
CA GLN A 147 7.36 -17.98 -0.75
C GLN A 147 7.93 -16.78 -1.49
N SER A 148 8.01 -16.89 -2.81
CA SER A 148 8.21 -15.75 -3.68
C SER A 148 6.97 -14.87 -3.57
N VAL A 149 7.02 -13.90 -2.66
CA VAL A 149 6.20 -12.70 -2.75
C VAL A 149 6.62 -12.05 -4.06
N VAL A 150 5.79 -12.21 -5.10
CA VAL A 150 6.14 -11.81 -6.46
C VAL A 150 6.14 -10.28 -6.55
N ASP A 151 5.22 -9.63 -5.82
CA ASP A 151 5.26 -8.19 -5.59
C ASP A 151 4.62 -7.85 -4.23
N GLY A 152 5.40 -7.26 -3.35
CA GLY A 152 4.84 -6.34 -2.37
C GLY A 152 4.83 -4.99 -3.05
N VAL A 153 3.67 -4.50 -3.47
CA VAL A 153 3.53 -3.14 -4.01
C VAL A 153 3.60 -2.17 -2.83
N PHE A 154 4.79 -2.03 -2.24
CA PHE A 154 5.16 -0.86 -1.49
C PHE A 154 5.52 0.20 -2.53
N VAL A 155 4.63 1.16 -2.76
CA VAL A 155 4.96 2.38 -3.49
C VAL A 155 5.87 3.24 -2.61
N LEU A 156 7.10 2.76 -2.38
CA LEU A 156 8.25 3.61 -2.06
C LEU A 156 8.80 4.14 -3.39
N SER A 157 7.95 4.82 -4.14
CA SER A 157 8.41 5.66 -5.25
C SER A 157 8.95 6.94 -4.67
N ALA A 158 10.22 6.93 -4.28
CA ALA A 158 11.18 7.98 -4.60
C ALA A 158 12.53 7.65 -3.97
N VAL A 159 13.58 7.82 -4.77
CA VAL A 159 15.01 7.74 -4.42
C VAL A 159 15.58 6.31 -4.48
N ARG A 160 15.69 5.77 -5.71
CA ARG A 160 16.93 5.04 -6.04
C ARG A 160 18.05 6.09 -6.10
N VAL A 161 18.79 6.25 -5.00
CA VAL A 161 20.16 6.78 -5.10
C VAL A 161 20.92 5.77 -5.95
N GLN A 162 21.17 6.14 -7.20
CA GLN A 162 22.14 5.48 -8.05
C GLN A 162 23.51 5.66 -7.38
N THR A 163 23.98 4.65 -6.65
CA THR A 163 25.38 4.61 -6.22
C THR A 163 26.22 4.47 -7.47
N GLY A 164 26.94 5.55 -7.80
CA GLY A 164 27.78 5.64 -8.98
C GLY A 164 28.87 4.57 -8.98
N GLY A 165 28.69 3.57 -9.84
CA GLY A 165 29.76 2.70 -10.32
C GLY A 165 30.64 3.48 -11.29
N ARG A 166 31.82 3.88 -10.82
CA ARG A 166 32.87 4.57 -11.58
C ARG A 166 33.60 3.54 -12.45
N GLY A 167 33.52 3.65 -13.77
CA GLY A 167 34.43 2.92 -14.67
C GLY A 167 34.03 2.92 -16.14
N GLY A 168 34.65 3.80 -16.95
CA GLY A 168 34.87 3.58 -18.39
C GLY A 168 33.86 4.17 -19.38
N ARG A 169 34.19 5.35 -19.92
CA ARG A 169 33.65 5.99 -21.16
C ARG A 169 34.46 5.48 -22.40
N PRO A 170 34.17 5.82 -23.68
CA PRO A 170 33.12 6.71 -24.21
C PRO A 170 32.46 6.34 -25.57
N GLN A 171 31.52 7.22 -25.99
CA GLN A 171 30.95 7.47 -27.33
C GLN A 171 29.87 6.44 -27.80
N CYS A 172 28.66 6.84 -28.17
CA CYS A 172 28.32 7.90 -29.14
C CYS A 172 27.17 8.83 -28.71
N THR A 173 27.32 10.06 -29.18
CA THR A 173 26.35 11.16 -29.27
C THR A 173 25.13 10.81 -30.12
N ASN A 174 23.93 11.08 -29.63
CA ASN A 174 22.98 11.92 -30.38
C ASN A 174 21.97 12.57 -29.46
N GLN A 175 21.87 13.90 -29.60
CA GLN A 175 20.91 14.75 -28.93
C GLN A 175 19.56 14.61 -29.64
N SER A 176 18.49 14.48 -28.86
CA SER A 176 17.22 15.09 -29.21
C SER A 176 16.38 15.25 -27.95
N CYS A 177 16.34 16.49 -27.47
CA CYS A 177 15.29 17.01 -26.62
C CYS A 177 13.91 16.67 -27.22
N LEU A 178 12.93 16.31 -26.38
CA LEU A 178 11.65 17.02 -26.25
C LEU A 178 10.60 16.15 -25.56
N CYS A 179 9.90 16.80 -24.63
CA CYS A 179 8.54 16.54 -24.18
C CYS A 179 8.27 15.25 -23.39
N THR A 180 8.32 15.42 -22.08
CA THR A 180 7.38 14.83 -21.13
C THR A 180 5.94 15.02 -21.63
N PRO A 181 5.10 13.97 -21.70
CA PRO A 181 3.67 14.13 -21.50
C PRO A 181 3.37 13.87 -20.03
N LEU A 182 3.07 14.97 -19.33
CA LEU A 182 2.12 14.96 -18.22
C LEU A 182 0.80 14.36 -18.75
N PHE A 183 0.34 13.25 -18.17
CA PHE A 183 -1.10 13.00 -18.11
C PHE A 183 -1.48 12.52 -16.71
N PRO A 184 -2.33 13.29 -16.00
CA PRO A 184 -3.07 12.81 -14.84
C PRO A 184 -4.32 12.08 -15.35
N SER A 185 -4.58 10.86 -14.88
CA SER A 185 -5.92 10.28 -14.99
C SER A 185 -6.69 10.55 -13.70
N ARG A 186 -7.90 11.08 -13.89
CA ARG A 186 -8.98 11.13 -12.91
C ARG A 186 -9.37 9.75 -12.42
#